data_AF-A0A2T3JMY0-F1
#
_entry.id   AF-A0A2T3JMY0-F1
#
_cell.length_a   1.000
_cell.length_b   1.000
_cell.length_c   1.000
_cell.angle_alpha   90.00
_cell.angle_beta   90.00
_cell.angle_gamma   90.00
#
_symmetry.space_group_name_H-M   'P 1'
#
loop_
_entity.id
_entity.type
_entity.pdbx_description
1 polymer ?
#
loop_
_entity_poly.entity_id
_entity_poly.type
_entity_poly.pdbx_seq_one_letter_code
_entity_poly.pdbx_strand_id
1 'polypeptide(L)'
;MSNIEQIRFRTKVCFIASQGVLKTPESTLKLNLSEQYILSYLIENHSTPVTKDDLLKVGWPDRIVTEASLFQVIRALRVKLNEKTKGDVIETLPRVGYQIREFTREDVDLSEQKSNSTISKINKKTIISAIILTSTLLGSGAWYMYPPQTEPTHFLIEHDNIGNNNITFITQNLEQQLDLRNKTKEIFLQQINKYGKMTITNQRIYFYKSDDFYSIAWCQVTPKTNQCKPMTDFSYKVSPDKWTKFTHLFIDNTRIFREKVSLISDSVYEPLSIVYRSYISNYGIISKISNFYISPTDKKNVFDYSKVSFITNKKTSHYQALSLSAESLTIMNKKSQFISTLKITPKAFHWAYQDISKNKALIFLDDDNKSKSYGYNAIRYDYVVAAQKKLQLILGESTGLYWLHSGKNNPLTLLPTKIHP
;
A
#
# COMPACT_ATOMS: atom_id res chain seq x y z
N MET A 1 33.03 0.08 28.79
CA MET A 1 32.04 -0.18 29.85
C MET A 1 30.89 0.78 29.62
N SER A 2 29.76 0.31 29.08
CA SER A 2 28.55 1.15 29.03
C SER A 2 27.52 0.53 29.96
N ASN A 3 27.40 1.07 31.18
CA ASN A 3 26.25 0.79 32.02
C ASN A 3 25.01 1.23 31.24
N ILE A 4 24.05 0.33 31.09
CA ILE A 4 22.76 0.67 30.49
C ILE A 4 21.82 0.93 31.66
N GLU A 5 21.50 2.20 31.88
CA GLU A 5 20.48 2.62 32.85
C GLU A 5 19.14 2.00 32.43
N GLN A 6 18.55 1.20 33.33
CA GLN A 6 17.22 0.65 33.17
C GLN A 6 16.30 1.17 34.28
N ILE A 7 15.04 1.39 33.91
CA ILE A 7 14.03 1.94 34.81
C ILE A 7 13.01 0.86 35.06
N ARG A 8 13.02 0.30 36.27
CA ARG A 8 12.08 -0.75 36.67
C ARG A 8 10.84 -0.14 37.30
N PHE A 9 9.67 -0.44 36.74
CA PHE A 9 8.38 -0.07 37.30
C PHE A 9 7.88 -1.13 38.28
N ARG A 10 6.91 -0.76 39.12
CA ARG A 10 6.23 -1.66 40.06
C ARG A 10 5.62 -2.91 39.39
N THR A 11 5.25 -2.80 38.11
CA THR A 11 4.73 -3.90 37.29
C THR A 11 5.79 -4.91 36.85
N LYS A 12 7.05 -4.77 37.31
CA LYS A 12 8.23 -5.57 36.93
C LYS A 12 8.62 -5.43 35.46
N VAL A 13 8.08 -4.43 34.77
CA VAL A 13 8.50 -4.03 33.43
C VAL A 13 9.70 -3.08 33.56
N CYS A 14 10.75 -3.30 32.77
CA CYS A 14 11.93 -2.45 32.73
C CYS A 14 11.97 -1.62 31.45
N PHE A 15 12.12 -0.30 31.54
CA PHE A 15 12.33 0.58 30.41
C PHE A 15 13.81 0.88 30.22
N ILE A 16 14.31 0.71 29.00
CA ILE A 16 15.66 1.10 28.61
C ILE A 16 15.56 2.29 27.66
N ALA A 17 15.80 3.50 28.19
CA ALA A 17 15.61 4.75 27.47
C ALA A 17 16.50 4.85 26.22
N SER A 18 17.75 4.40 26.32
CA SER A 18 18.73 4.41 25.21
C SER A 18 18.35 3.52 24.03
N GLN A 19 17.46 2.55 24.24
CA GLN A 19 17.01 1.60 23.21
C GLN A 19 15.53 1.79 22.83
N GLY A 20 14.77 2.58 23.59
CA GLY A 20 13.33 2.77 23.35
C GLY A 20 12.52 1.49 23.53
N VAL A 21 12.91 0.60 24.45
CA VAL A 21 12.27 -0.71 24.66
C VAL A 21 11.79 -0.91 26.09
N LEU A 22 10.67 -1.62 26.23
CA LEU A 22 10.19 -2.20 27.48
C LEU A 22 10.54 -3.69 27.51
N LYS A 23 11.21 -4.14 28.57
CA LYS A 23 11.55 -5.54 28.83
C LYS A 23 10.66 -6.10 29.92
N THR A 24 10.11 -7.28 29.65
CA THR A 24 9.52 -8.17 30.65
C THR A 24 10.37 -9.45 30.71
N PRO A 25 10.20 -10.32 31.73
CA PRO A 25 10.90 -11.59 31.79
C PRO A 25 10.68 -12.49 30.55
N GLU A 26 9.59 -12.26 29.82
CA GLU A 26 9.11 -13.12 28.74
C GLU A 26 9.23 -12.45 27.34
N SER A 27 9.40 -11.13 27.27
CA SER A 27 9.35 -10.41 26.00
C SER A 27 10.07 -9.05 26.02
N THR A 28 10.48 -8.57 24.84
CA THR A 28 10.96 -7.19 24.65
C THR A 28 10.05 -6.48 23.65
N LEU A 29 9.46 -5.36 24.06
CA LEU A 29 8.52 -4.57 23.29
C LEU A 29 9.15 -3.22 22.92
N LYS A 30 9.20 -2.91 21.62
CA LYS A 30 9.68 -1.60 21.13
C LYS A 30 8.59 -0.55 21.23
N LEU A 31 8.94 0.62 21.76
CA LEU A 31 8.07 1.80 21.78
C LEU A 31 8.17 2.56 20.45
N ASN A 32 7.07 3.19 20.05
CA ASN A 32 7.12 4.18 18.97
C ASN A 32 7.75 5.49 19.51
N LEU A 33 8.12 6.41 18.61
CA LEU A 33 8.82 7.65 18.99
C LEU A 33 8.03 8.50 20.00
N SER A 34 6.72 8.69 19.77
CA SER A 34 5.87 9.47 20.68
C SER A 34 5.68 8.81 22.03
N GLU A 35 5.52 7.48 22.08
CA GLU A 35 5.48 6.69 23.31
C GLU A 35 6.79 6.80 24.09
N GLN A 36 7.94 6.71 23.39
CA GLN A 36 9.26 6.83 23.99
C GLN A 36 9.48 8.24 24.56
N TYR A 37 9.18 9.29 23.79
CA TYR A 37 9.35 10.67 24.23
C TYR A 37 8.42 11.01 25.41
N ILE A 38 7.15 10.63 25.33
CA ILE A 38 6.19 10.86 26.43
C ILE A 38 6.60 10.09 27.69
N LEU A 39 6.99 8.82 27.56
CA LEU A 39 7.38 8.02 28.72
C LEU A 39 8.68 8.55 29.36
N SER A 40 9.69 8.90 28.54
CA SER A 40 10.96 9.46 29.04
C SER A 40 10.72 10.80 29.72
N TYR A 41 9.90 11.66 29.14
CA TYR A 41 9.59 12.97 29.71
C TYR A 41 8.81 12.87 31.03
N LEU A 42 7.88 11.91 31.15
CA LEU A 42 7.17 11.64 32.40
C LEU A 42 8.09 11.11 33.51
N ILE A 43 9.12 10.32 33.14
CA ILE A 43 10.13 9.80 34.06
C ILE A 43 11.08 10.90 34.53
N GLU A 44 11.55 11.74 33.60
CA GLU A 44 12.42 12.87 33.92
C GLU A 44 11.71 13.86 34.85
N ASN A 45 10.42 14.12 34.61
CA ASN A 45 9.60 15.05 35.39
C ASN A 45 8.75 14.36 36.47
N HIS A 46 9.12 13.17 36.94
CA HIS A 46 8.30 12.37 37.86
C HIS A 46 7.93 13.06 39.18
N SER A 47 8.72 14.04 39.62
CA SER A 47 8.48 14.82 40.85
C SER A 47 7.36 15.86 40.70
N THR A 48 6.94 16.17 39.48
CA THR A 48 5.92 17.21 39.18
C THR A 48 4.88 16.72 38.17
N PRO A 49 3.59 17.05 38.35
CA PRO A 49 2.59 16.80 37.33
C PRO A 49 2.94 17.44 35.99
N VAL A 50 2.94 16.66 34.91
CA VAL A 50 3.19 17.17 33.56
C VAL A 50 1.87 17.53 32.89
N THR A 51 1.80 18.72 32.31
CA THR A 51 0.59 19.19 31.63
C THR A 51 0.35 18.47 30.31
N LYS A 52 -0.90 18.43 29.85
CA LYS A 52 -1.23 17.84 28.53
C LYS A 52 -0.54 18.57 27.39
N ASP A 53 -0.46 19.90 27.46
CA ASP A 53 0.15 20.73 26.42
C ASP A 53 1.65 20.46 26.28
N ASP A 54 2.34 20.23 27.41
CA ASP A 54 3.76 19.87 27.39
C ASP A 54 3.97 18.48 26.79
N LEU A 55 3.12 17.51 27.13
CA LEU A 55 3.18 16.16 26.54
C LEU A 55 2.84 16.15 25.05
N LEU A 56 1.94 17.03 24.60
CA LEU A 56 1.62 17.21 23.18
C LEU A 56 2.82 17.78 22.41
N LYS A 57 3.54 18.75 22.99
CA LYS A 57 4.77 19.31 22.38
C LYS A 57 5.91 18.30 22.34
N VAL A 58 6.15 17.59 23.44
CA VAL A 58 7.28 16.65 23.55
C VAL A 58 7.04 15.36 22.79
N GLY A 59 5.82 14.83 22.80
CA GLY A 59 5.49 13.61 22.04
C GLY A 59 5.51 13.81 20.53
N TRP A 60 5.40 15.06 20.06
CA TRP A 60 5.29 15.44 18.66
C TRP A 60 5.99 16.78 18.36
N PRO A 61 7.33 16.86 18.46
CA PRO A 61 8.07 18.13 18.33
C PRO A 61 7.85 18.84 16.99
N ASP A 62 7.64 18.08 15.91
CA ASP A 62 7.47 18.61 14.55
C ASP A 62 6.01 18.54 14.04
N ARG A 63 5.03 18.26 14.92
CA ARG A 63 3.63 18.02 14.49
C ARG A 63 2.61 18.57 15.48
N ILE A 64 1.57 19.22 14.94
CA ILE A 64 0.41 19.63 15.74
C ILE A 64 -0.57 18.46 15.79
N VAL A 65 -0.80 17.91 16.99
CA VAL A 65 -1.76 16.84 17.24
C VAL A 65 -2.78 17.24 18.30
N THR A 66 -3.91 16.54 18.36
CA THR A 66 -4.99 16.84 19.31
C THR A 66 -4.82 16.05 20.62
N GLU A 67 -5.50 16.48 21.69
CA GLU A 67 -5.52 15.75 22.97
C GLU A 67 -5.94 14.27 22.82
N ALA A 68 -6.74 13.94 21.80
CA ALA A 68 -7.14 12.56 21.52
C ALA A 68 -5.93 11.65 21.21
N SER A 69 -4.90 12.18 20.53
CA SER A 69 -3.65 11.45 20.25
C SER A 69 -2.87 11.19 21.54
N LEU A 70 -2.81 12.17 22.44
CA LEU A 70 -2.22 11.99 23.77
C LEU A 70 -2.95 10.89 24.56
N PHE A 71 -4.28 10.88 24.55
CA PHE A 71 -5.06 9.85 25.24
C PHE A 71 -4.81 8.44 24.70
N GLN A 72 -4.65 8.30 23.38
CA GLN A 72 -4.32 7.02 22.76
C GLN A 72 -2.92 6.54 23.16
N VAL A 73 -1.92 7.42 23.15
CA VAL A 73 -0.55 7.07 23.57
C VAL A 73 -0.51 6.68 25.04
N ILE A 74 -1.15 7.45 25.93
CA ILE A 74 -1.21 7.09 27.35
C ILE A 74 -1.92 5.75 27.55
N ARG A 75 -3.01 5.48 26.83
CA ARG A 75 -3.69 4.16 26.89
C ARG A 75 -2.77 3.03 26.42
N ALA A 76 -2.04 3.23 25.32
CA ALA A 76 -1.11 2.23 24.80
C ALA A 76 0.05 1.97 25.77
N LEU A 77 0.63 3.02 26.36
CA LEU A 77 1.66 2.92 27.38
C LEU A 77 1.18 2.13 28.60
N ARG A 78 -0.02 2.40 29.12
CA ARG A 78 -0.58 1.64 30.26
C ARG A 78 -0.69 0.15 29.97
N VAL A 79 -1.12 -0.23 28.76
CA VAL A 79 -1.20 -1.64 28.35
C VAL A 79 0.20 -2.26 28.26
N LYS A 80 1.16 -1.56 27.65
CA LYS A 80 2.55 -2.05 27.48
C LYS A 80 3.33 -2.11 28.79
N LEU A 81 3.01 -1.24 29.75
CA LEU A 81 3.54 -1.24 31.11
C LEU A 81 2.85 -2.28 32.01
N ASN A 82 1.89 -3.03 31.47
CA ASN A 82 1.15 -4.08 32.18
C ASN A 82 0.45 -3.56 33.44
N GLU A 83 -0.15 -2.36 33.38
CA GLU A 83 -0.98 -1.82 34.46
C GLU A 83 -2.20 -2.72 34.67
N LYS A 84 -2.42 -3.18 35.91
CA LYS A 84 -3.60 -3.98 36.28
C LYS A 84 -4.76 -3.08 36.66
N THR A 85 -4.48 -1.96 37.30
CA THR A 85 -5.43 -0.90 37.58
C THR A 85 -4.97 0.41 36.96
N LYS A 86 -5.91 1.18 36.42
CA LYS A 86 -5.60 2.45 35.75
C LYS A 86 -4.94 3.39 36.76
N GLY A 87 -3.70 3.78 36.51
CA GLY A 87 -2.95 4.64 37.43
C GLY A 87 -1.90 3.92 38.27
N ASP A 88 -1.64 2.63 38.00
CA ASP A 88 -0.57 1.88 38.67
C ASP A 88 0.83 2.46 38.39
N VAL A 89 1.07 2.94 37.15
CA VAL A 89 2.35 3.50 36.72
C VAL A 89 2.17 4.93 36.21
N ILE A 90 1.17 5.19 35.37
CA ILE A 90 0.84 6.52 34.84
C ILE A 90 -0.48 6.98 35.45
N GLU A 91 -0.41 7.88 36.42
CA GLU A 91 -1.57 8.51 37.05
C GLU A 91 -2.15 9.63 36.19
N THR A 92 -3.48 9.76 36.16
CA THR A 92 -4.16 10.92 35.55
C THR A 92 -4.62 11.86 36.65
N LEU A 93 -4.14 13.09 36.61
CA LEU A 93 -4.53 14.16 37.51
C LEU A 93 -5.59 15.04 36.83
N PRO A 94 -6.85 15.04 37.29
CA PRO A 94 -7.91 15.80 36.66
C PRO A 94 -7.54 17.29 36.54
N ARG A 95 -7.79 17.88 35.36
CA ARG A 95 -7.51 19.29 35.03
C ARG A 95 -6.03 19.71 35.03
N VAL A 96 -5.10 18.78 35.28
CA VAL A 96 -3.65 19.06 35.28
C VAL A 96 -2.95 18.29 34.16
N GLY A 97 -3.03 16.96 34.16
CA GLY A 97 -2.35 16.14 33.16
C GLY A 97 -1.99 14.75 33.68
N TYR A 98 -0.72 14.36 33.54
CA TYR A 98 -0.24 13.02 33.87
C TYR A 98 1.02 13.07 34.72
N GLN A 99 1.20 12.04 35.56
CA GLN A 99 2.39 11.88 36.38
C GLN A 99 2.76 10.39 36.44
N ILE A 100 4.05 10.09 36.46
CA ILE A 100 4.51 8.73 36.68
C ILE A 100 4.66 8.47 38.18
N ARG A 101 4.19 7.31 38.63
CA ARG A 101 4.35 6.82 40.00
C ARG A 101 5.63 6.00 40.14
N GLU A 102 5.97 5.67 41.38
CA GLU A 102 7.19 4.99 41.83
C GLU A 102 7.85 4.05 40.80
N PHE A 103 9.12 4.36 40.50
CA PHE A 103 10.02 3.52 39.71
C PHE A 103 11.39 3.47 40.39
N THR A 104 12.20 2.46 40.06
CA THR A 104 13.57 2.32 40.52
C THR A 104 14.51 2.40 39.33
N ARG A 105 15.59 3.19 39.44
CA ARG A 105 16.67 3.21 38.46
C ARG A 105 17.69 2.15 38.86
N GLU A 106 18.03 1.27 37.93
CA GLU A 106 19.03 0.23 38.12
C GLU A 106 20.05 0.33 36.99
N ASP A 107 21.33 0.18 37.33
CA ASP A 107 22.39 0.02 36.35
C ASP A 107 22.66 -1.47 36.15
N VAL A 108 22.52 -1.95 34.91
CA VAL A 108 22.86 -3.33 34.57
C VAL A 108 24.27 -3.37 34.02
N ASP A 109 25.17 -4.01 34.76
CA ASP A 109 26.51 -4.37 34.27
C ASP A 109 26.40 -5.64 33.42
N LEU A 110 26.90 -5.57 32.19
CA LEU A 110 26.81 -6.68 31.22
C LEU A 110 27.96 -7.69 31.37
N SER A 111 28.73 -7.67 32.47
CA SER A 111 29.86 -8.59 32.66
C SER A 111 29.56 -9.91 33.36
N GLU A 112 28.38 -10.12 33.95
CA GLU A 112 28.07 -11.34 34.72
C GLU A 112 26.84 -12.10 34.19
N GLN A 113 26.92 -12.65 32.99
CA GLN A 113 26.20 -13.89 32.66
C GLN A 113 27.09 -14.82 31.83
N LYS A 114 28.24 -15.16 32.42
CA LYS A 114 28.97 -16.41 32.13
C LYS A 114 29.06 -17.14 33.46
N SER A 115 28.73 -18.44 33.46
CA SER A 115 28.72 -19.35 34.61
C SER A 115 27.37 -19.47 35.35
N ASN A 116 26.50 -20.34 34.85
CA ASN A 116 26.23 -21.62 35.51
C ASN A 116 25.06 -22.32 34.79
N SER A 117 25.38 -23.01 33.69
CA SER A 117 24.52 -24.07 33.17
C SER A 117 25.31 -25.38 33.24
N THR A 118 25.15 -26.09 34.35
CA THR A 118 25.40 -27.53 34.39
C THR A 118 24.35 -28.16 33.49
N ILE A 119 24.72 -28.64 32.30
CA ILE A 119 24.11 -29.80 31.63
C ILE A 119 25.05 -30.26 30.49
N SER A 120 25.19 -31.57 30.47
CA SER A 120 25.95 -32.54 29.69
C SER A 120 26.34 -32.26 28.23
N LYS A 121 27.46 -32.91 27.87
CA LYS A 121 28.07 -33.10 26.54
C LYS A 121 27.04 -33.33 25.42
N ILE A 122 26.99 -32.45 24.42
CA ILE A 122 26.34 -32.72 23.12
C ILE A 122 27.32 -32.45 21.98
N ASN A 123 27.26 -33.33 20.98
CA ASN A 123 28.26 -33.63 19.96
C ASN A 123 28.45 -32.51 18.90
N LYS A 124 29.70 -32.19 18.52
CA LYS A 124 30.08 -31.03 17.68
C LYS A 124 29.49 -31.00 16.26
N LYS A 125 28.92 -32.11 15.75
CA LYS A 125 28.31 -32.16 14.41
C LYS A 125 26.92 -31.50 14.31
N THR A 126 26.20 -31.31 15.42
CA THR A 126 24.87 -30.64 15.42
C THR A 126 24.95 -29.11 15.59
N ILE A 127 26.11 -28.57 15.96
CA ILE A 127 26.30 -27.12 16.15
C ILE A 127 26.47 -26.39 14.80
N ILE A 128 27.08 -27.05 13.82
CA ILE A 128 27.31 -26.45 12.48
C ILE A 128 25.98 -26.33 11.71
N SER A 129 25.02 -27.24 11.89
CA SER A 129 23.69 -27.13 11.25
C SER A 129 22.79 -26.06 11.91
N ALA A 130 22.94 -25.79 13.21
CA ALA A 130 22.12 -24.82 13.94
C ALA A 130 22.54 -23.36 13.70
N ILE A 131 23.83 -23.09 13.44
CA ILE A 131 24.33 -21.74 13.12
C ILE A 131 23.87 -21.31 11.71
N ILE A 132 23.77 -22.26 10.78
CA ILE A 132 23.24 -22.00 9.43
C ILE A 132 21.73 -21.71 9.49
N LEU A 133 20.98 -22.40 10.37
CA LEU A 133 19.55 -22.16 10.58
C LEU A 133 19.23 -20.82 11.25
N THR A 134 20.05 -20.36 12.19
CA THR A 134 19.82 -19.10 12.93
C THR A 134 20.22 -17.85 12.13
N SER A 135 21.27 -17.95 11.30
CA SER A 135 21.65 -16.89 10.33
C SER A 135 20.56 -16.67 9.28
N THR A 136 19.94 -17.74 8.78
CA THR A 136 18.83 -17.67 7.82
C THR A 136 17.52 -17.16 8.45
N LEU A 137 17.29 -17.42 9.74
CA LEU A 137 16.14 -16.90 10.51
C LEU A 137 16.26 -15.42 10.90
N LEU A 138 17.46 -14.93 11.22
CA LEU A 138 17.67 -13.51 11.55
C LEU A 138 17.77 -12.62 10.31
N GLY A 139 18.31 -13.12 9.20
CA GLY A 139 18.29 -12.42 7.90
C GLY A 139 16.88 -12.28 7.31
N SER A 140 16.02 -13.28 7.50
CA SER A 140 14.63 -13.26 7.02
C SER A 140 13.71 -12.34 7.84
N GLY A 141 13.95 -12.17 9.14
CA GLY A 141 13.17 -11.29 10.00
C GLY A 141 13.31 -9.80 9.65
N ALA A 142 14.51 -9.35 9.27
CA ALA A 142 14.73 -7.97 8.83
C ALA A 142 14.17 -7.68 7.42
N TRP A 143 14.05 -8.71 6.58
CA TRP A 143 13.43 -8.63 5.25
C TRP A 143 11.90 -8.72 5.27
N TYR A 144 11.31 -9.18 6.37
CA TYR A 144 9.86 -9.34 6.50
C TYR A 144 9.10 -8.04 6.80
N MET A 145 9.82 -6.96 7.07
CA MET A 145 9.26 -5.60 7.05
C MET A 145 9.44 -5.05 5.63
N TYR A 146 8.46 -5.32 4.76
CA TYR A 146 8.32 -4.82 3.37
C TYR A 146 9.48 -3.90 2.94
N PRO A 147 10.63 -4.44 2.48
CA PRO A 147 11.72 -3.59 2.04
C PRO A 147 11.17 -2.71 0.91
N PRO A 148 11.44 -1.40 0.91
CA PRO A 148 11.02 -0.53 -0.19
C PRO A 148 11.54 -1.13 -1.48
N GLN A 149 10.69 -1.23 -2.51
CA GLN A 149 11.07 -1.81 -3.79
C GLN A 149 12.28 -1.03 -4.34
N THR A 150 13.45 -1.67 -4.35
CA THR A 150 14.69 -1.02 -4.77
C THR A 150 14.83 -1.04 -6.29
N GLU A 151 14.31 -2.08 -6.94
CA GLU A 151 14.40 -2.29 -8.38
C GLU A 151 13.04 -2.59 -9.03
N PRO A 152 12.85 -2.22 -10.32
CA PRO A 152 11.65 -2.59 -11.05
C PRO A 152 11.46 -4.11 -11.13
N THR A 153 10.23 -4.56 -10.95
CA THR A 153 9.85 -5.97 -11.09
C THR A 153 9.97 -6.42 -12.53
N HIS A 154 10.51 -7.64 -12.71
CA HIS A 154 10.55 -8.33 -13.98
C HIS A 154 9.35 -9.27 -14.09
N PHE A 155 8.46 -9.01 -15.05
CA PHE A 155 7.27 -9.82 -15.30
C PHE A 155 7.52 -10.88 -16.37
N LEU A 156 6.78 -11.98 -16.27
CA LEU A 156 6.57 -12.91 -17.38
C LEU A 156 5.46 -12.33 -18.26
N ILE A 157 5.80 -12.03 -19.51
CA ILE A 157 4.87 -11.47 -20.50
C ILE A 157 4.67 -12.49 -21.60
N GLU A 158 3.41 -12.74 -21.92
CA GLU A 158 3.05 -13.67 -22.97
C GLU A 158 1.90 -13.13 -23.81
N HIS A 159 1.95 -13.41 -25.10
CA HIS A 159 0.96 -12.98 -26.07
C HIS A 159 0.27 -14.20 -26.66
N ASP A 160 -1.05 -14.12 -26.78
CA ASP A 160 -1.88 -15.15 -27.38
C ASP A 160 -2.96 -14.50 -28.26
N ASN A 161 -3.50 -15.27 -29.20
CA ASN A 161 -4.57 -14.82 -30.08
C ASN A 161 -5.72 -15.82 -30.04
N ILE A 162 -6.90 -15.35 -29.64
CA ILE A 162 -8.14 -16.15 -29.62
C ILE A 162 -9.14 -15.51 -30.57
N GLY A 163 -9.32 -16.14 -31.74
CA GLY A 163 -10.03 -15.53 -32.87
C GLY A 163 -9.32 -14.26 -33.33
N ASN A 164 -10.05 -13.14 -33.39
CA ASN A 164 -9.50 -11.82 -33.76
C ASN A 164 -9.16 -10.96 -32.53
N ASN A 165 -8.99 -11.57 -31.35
CA ASN A 165 -8.63 -10.87 -30.13
C ASN A 165 -7.15 -11.08 -29.82
N ASN A 166 -6.46 -9.98 -29.52
CA ASN A 166 -5.08 -10.00 -29.07
C ASN A 166 -5.06 -10.00 -27.55
N ILE A 167 -4.45 -11.00 -26.95
CA ILE A 167 -4.41 -11.20 -25.50
C ILE A 167 -2.98 -11.08 -25.02
N THR A 168 -2.78 -10.38 -23.91
CA THR A 168 -1.48 -10.26 -23.25
C THR A 168 -1.63 -10.66 -21.79
N PHE A 169 -0.88 -11.66 -21.37
CA PHE A 169 -0.76 -12.11 -19.98
C PHE A 169 0.48 -11.49 -19.37
N ILE A 170 0.32 -10.86 -18.21
CA ILE A 170 1.41 -10.27 -17.43
C ILE A 170 1.36 -10.89 -16.03
N THR A 171 2.38 -11.63 -15.64
CA THR A 171 2.44 -12.32 -14.34
C THR A 171 3.82 -12.24 -13.70
N GLN A 172 3.92 -12.57 -12.42
CA GLN A 172 5.20 -12.61 -11.71
C GLN A 172 5.84 -14.00 -11.76
N ASN A 173 5.05 -15.05 -11.98
CA ASN A 173 5.52 -16.43 -12.04
C ASN A 173 4.67 -17.29 -12.99
N LEU A 174 5.16 -18.51 -13.24
CA LEU A 174 4.57 -19.46 -14.19
C LEU A 174 3.21 -20.00 -13.72
N GLU A 175 3.02 -20.19 -12.42
CA GLU A 175 1.75 -20.66 -11.85
C GLU A 175 0.62 -19.67 -12.16
N GLN A 176 0.86 -18.38 -11.90
CA GLN A 176 -0.07 -17.31 -12.24
C GLN A 176 -0.36 -17.26 -13.75
N GLN A 177 0.63 -17.54 -14.60
CA GLN A 177 0.48 -17.53 -16.06
C GLN A 177 -0.43 -18.68 -16.53
N LEU A 178 -0.20 -19.88 -16.02
CA LEU A 178 -1.03 -21.06 -16.31
C LEU A 178 -2.49 -20.86 -15.87
N ASP A 179 -2.69 -20.29 -14.68
CA ASP A 179 -4.02 -19.96 -14.18
C ASP A 179 -4.77 -18.97 -15.09
N LEU A 180 -4.12 -17.87 -15.50
CA LEU A 180 -4.72 -16.91 -16.42
C LEU A 180 -5.03 -17.51 -17.78
N ARG A 181 -4.13 -18.34 -18.34
CA ARG A 181 -4.35 -19.05 -19.61
C ARG A 181 -5.59 -19.93 -19.55
N ASN A 182 -5.67 -20.79 -18.52
CA ASN A 182 -6.79 -21.72 -18.36
C ASN A 182 -8.10 -20.97 -18.19
N LYS A 183 -8.14 -19.98 -17.29
CA LYS A 183 -9.33 -19.15 -17.07
C LYS A 183 -9.77 -18.39 -18.32
N THR A 184 -8.83 -17.93 -19.13
CA THR A 184 -9.13 -17.22 -20.38
C THR A 184 -9.73 -18.16 -21.42
N LYS A 185 -9.15 -19.36 -21.59
CA LYS A 185 -9.74 -20.39 -22.47
C LYS A 185 -11.17 -20.73 -22.04
N GLU A 186 -11.40 -20.92 -20.75
CA GLU A 186 -12.74 -21.18 -20.19
C GLU A 186 -13.74 -20.05 -20.49
N ILE A 187 -13.33 -18.78 -20.41
CA ILE A 187 -14.21 -17.65 -20.76
C ILE A 187 -14.70 -17.75 -22.21
N PHE A 188 -13.80 -17.98 -23.15
CA PHE A 188 -14.16 -18.04 -24.57
C PHE A 188 -14.93 -19.32 -24.92
N LEU A 189 -14.62 -20.45 -24.27
CA LEU A 189 -15.41 -21.68 -24.40
C LEU A 189 -16.85 -21.48 -23.88
N GLN A 190 -17.01 -20.87 -22.70
CA GLN A 190 -18.33 -20.55 -22.14
C GLN A 190 -19.13 -19.61 -23.04
N GLN A 191 -18.47 -18.64 -23.68
CA GLN A 191 -19.10 -17.76 -24.65
C GLN A 191 -19.62 -18.52 -25.87
N ILE A 192 -18.79 -19.39 -26.46
CA ILE A 192 -19.19 -20.20 -27.63
C ILE A 192 -20.35 -21.13 -27.23
N ASN A 193 -20.27 -21.78 -26.07
CA ASN A 193 -21.33 -22.65 -25.58
C ASN A 193 -22.65 -21.88 -25.34
N LYS A 194 -22.58 -20.63 -24.87
CA LYS A 194 -23.76 -19.80 -24.61
C LYS A 194 -24.40 -19.22 -25.87
N TYR A 195 -23.61 -18.76 -26.83
CA TYR A 195 -24.11 -18.00 -27.99
C TYR A 195 -23.95 -18.72 -29.34
N GLY A 196 -23.37 -19.92 -29.35
CA GLY A 196 -23.03 -20.68 -30.57
C GLY A 196 -21.90 -20.07 -31.41
N LYS A 197 -21.36 -18.90 -31.01
CA LYS A 197 -20.30 -18.19 -31.71
C LYS A 197 -19.52 -17.27 -30.77
N MET A 198 -18.34 -16.85 -31.20
CA MET A 198 -17.56 -15.82 -30.51
C MET A 198 -18.19 -14.45 -30.73
N THR A 199 -18.68 -13.81 -29.66
CA THR A 199 -19.30 -12.47 -29.71
C THR A 199 -18.31 -11.37 -29.35
N ILE A 200 -17.31 -11.68 -28.52
CA ILE A 200 -16.22 -10.75 -28.19
C ILE A 200 -15.14 -10.89 -29.27
N THR A 201 -15.09 -9.90 -30.16
CA THR A 201 -14.12 -9.89 -31.28
C THR A 201 -13.45 -8.53 -31.40
N ASN A 202 -12.27 -8.52 -32.02
CA ASN A 202 -11.47 -7.31 -32.25
C ASN A 202 -11.18 -6.57 -30.92
N GLN A 203 -10.87 -7.32 -29.87
CA GLN A 203 -10.45 -6.77 -28.59
C GLN A 203 -8.93 -6.86 -28.43
N ARG A 204 -8.37 -5.87 -27.75
CA ARG A 204 -7.04 -5.97 -27.16
C ARG A 204 -7.22 -6.11 -25.66
N ILE A 205 -6.86 -7.26 -25.11
CA ILE A 205 -7.14 -7.65 -23.73
C ILE A 205 -5.83 -7.89 -23.00
N TYR A 206 -5.72 -7.34 -21.80
CA TYR A 206 -4.59 -7.50 -20.92
C TYR A 206 -5.07 -8.12 -19.62
N PHE A 207 -4.45 -9.22 -19.23
CA PHE A 207 -4.66 -9.85 -17.95
C PHE A 207 -3.41 -9.70 -17.09
N TYR A 208 -3.61 -9.30 -15.85
CA TYR A 208 -2.60 -9.28 -14.82
C TYR A 208 -3.10 -10.05 -13.61
N LYS A 209 -2.22 -10.84 -13.00
CA LYS A 209 -2.50 -11.53 -11.73
C LYS A 209 -1.45 -11.14 -10.71
N SER A 210 -1.95 -10.66 -9.57
CA SER A 210 -1.21 -10.52 -8.31
C SER A 210 -1.60 -11.67 -7.39
N ASP A 211 -0.88 -11.86 -6.29
CA ASP A 211 -1.25 -12.80 -5.24
C ASP A 211 -2.65 -12.52 -4.63
N ASP A 212 -3.07 -11.25 -4.60
CA ASP A 212 -4.31 -10.84 -3.92
C ASP A 212 -5.50 -10.63 -4.86
N PHE A 213 -5.27 -10.46 -6.17
CA PHE A 213 -6.33 -10.09 -7.11
C PHE A 213 -5.98 -10.37 -8.58
N TYR A 214 -7.03 -10.40 -9.40
CA TYR A 214 -6.94 -10.32 -10.85
C TYR A 214 -7.17 -8.90 -11.32
N SER A 215 -6.46 -8.46 -12.34
CA SER A 215 -6.74 -7.21 -13.03
C SER A 215 -6.85 -7.44 -14.52
N ILE A 216 -7.90 -6.89 -15.12
CA ILE A 216 -8.21 -7.09 -16.53
C ILE A 216 -8.48 -5.72 -17.12
N ALA A 217 -7.78 -5.39 -18.19
CA ALA A 217 -8.04 -4.19 -18.96
C ALA A 217 -8.19 -4.55 -20.44
N TRP A 218 -9.16 -3.96 -21.11
CA TRP A 218 -9.34 -4.20 -22.55
C TRP A 218 -9.84 -2.97 -23.26
N CYS A 219 -9.77 -3.00 -24.59
CA CYS A 219 -10.41 -2.05 -25.47
C CYS A 219 -10.80 -2.73 -26.80
N GLN A 220 -11.84 -2.22 -27.47
CA GLN A 220 -12.12 -2.65 -28.83
C GLN A 220 -11.19 -1.91 -29.80
N VAL A 221 -10.55 -2.64 -30.71
CA VAL A 221 -9.63 -2.05 -31.68
C VAL A 221 -10.28 -1.81 -33.05
N THR A 222 -9.71 -0.86 -33.78
CA THR A 222 -10.03 -0.65 -35.21
C THR A 222 -9.14 -1.58 -36.05
N PRO A 223 -9.69 -2.50 -36.87
CA PRO A 223 -8.89 -3.52 -37.56
C PRO A 223 -7.76 -2.96 -38.42
N LYS A 224 -7.94 -1.79 -39.04
CA LYS A 224 -6.93 -1.16 -39.90
C LYS A 224 -5.75 -0.55 -39.14
N THR A 225 -6.00 0.05 -37.97
CA THR A 225 -4.99 0.82 -37.22
C THR A 225 -4.51 0.13 -35.96
N ASN A 226 -5.20 -0.93 -35.53
CA ASN A 226 -5.02 -1.62 -34.26
C ASN A 226 -5.05 -0.68 -33.02
N GLN A 227 -5.73 0.47 -33.16
CA GLN A 227 -5.90 1.45 -32.08
C GLN A 227 -7.23 1.21 -31.33
N CYS A 228 -7.20 1.40 -30.02
CA CYS A 228 -8.39 1.36 -29.17
C CYS A 228 -9.38 2.45 -29.60
N LYS A 229 -10.64 2.05 -29.79
CA LYS A 229 -11.76 2.96 -30.05
C LYS A 229 -12.08 3.74 -28.77
N PRO A 230 -12.36 5.05 -28.86
CA PRO A 230 -12.77 5.85 -27.71
C PRO A 230 -13.95 5.22 -26.95
N MET A 231 -13.91 5.30 -25.62
CA MET A 231 -14.98 4.83 -24.72
C MET A 231 -15.26 3.32 -24.75
N THR A 232 -14.42 2.53 -25.43
CA THR A 232 -14.50 1.06 -25.41
C THR A 232 -13.50 0.43 -24.45
N ASP A 233 -12.74 1.27 -23.74
CA ASP A 233 -11.68 0.83 -22.86
C ASP A 233 -12.14 0.74 -21.40
N PHE A 234 -11.85 -0.39 -20.78
CA PHE A 234 -12.32 -0.75 -19.45
C PHE A 234 -11.17 -1.31 -18.60
N SER A 235 -11.29 -1.16 -17.28
CA SER A 235 -10.30 -1.63 -16.31
C SER A 235 -11.00 -2.17 -15.07
N TYR A 236 -10.79 -3.45 -14.81
CA TYR A 236 -11.38 -4.17 -13.69
C TYR A 236 -10.31 -4.69 -12.74
N LYS A 237 -10.61 -4.61 -11.45
CA LYS A 237 -9.89 -5.30 -10.38
C LYS A 237 -10.84 -6.26 -9.69
N VAL A 238 -10.51 -7.55 -9.67
CA VAL A 238 -11.43 -8.63 -9.31
C VAL A 238 -10.83 -9.44 -8.17
N SER A 239 -11.58 -9.57 -7.07
CA SER A 239 -11.20 -10.47 -5.97
C SER A 239 -11.15 -11.92 -6.46
N PRO A 240 -10.22 -12.76 -5.98
CA PRO A 240 -10.02 -14.09 -6.54
C PRO A 240 -11.26 -14.99 -6.52
N ASP A 241 -12.05 -14.89 -5.45
CA ASP A 241 -13.32 -15.59 -5.24
C ASP A 241 -14.48 -15.05 -6.08
N LYS A 242 -14.26 -13.95 -6.83
CA LYS A 242 -15.26 -13.29 -7.68
C LYS A 242 -14.95 -13.39 -9.17
N TRP A 243 -14.03 -14.26 -9.57
CA TRP A 243 -13.72 -14.52 -10.98
C TRP A 243 -14.97 -14.88 -11.81
N THR A 244 -15.79 -15.82 -11.34
CA THR A 244 -17.02 -16.23 -12.04
C THR A 244 -18.00 -15.08 -12.25
N LYS A 245 -18.09 -14.15 -11.28
CA LYS A 245 -18.92 -12.96 -11.44
C LYS A 245 -18.39 -12.06 -12.56
N PHE A 246 -17.08 -11.91 -12.65
CA PHE A 246 -16.44 -11.21 -13.78
C PHE A 246 -16.70 -11.91 -15.11
N THR A 247 -16.57 -13.24 -15.19
CA THR A 247 -16.76 -13.98 -16.45
C THR A 247 -18.17 -13.82 -16.99
N HIS A 248 -19.20 -13.91 -16.14
CA HIS A 248 -20.59 -13.64 -16.56
C HIS A 248 -20.76 -12.23 -17.11
N LEU A 249 -20.23 -11.20 -16.43
CA LEU A 249 -20.33 -9.82 -16.90
C LEU A 249 -19.64 -9.61 -18.26
N PHE A 250 -18.45 -10.19 -18.40
CA PHE A 250 -17.64 -10.10 -19.61
C PHE A 250 -18.31 -10.81 -20.79
N ILE A 251 -18.79 -12.05 -20.58
CA ILE A 251 -19.47 -12.87 -21.60
C ILE A 251 -20.79 -12.22 -22.03
N ASP A 252 -21.57 -11.71 -21.07
CA ASP A 252 -22.89 -11.13 -21.34
C ASP A 252 -22.81 -9.76 -22.02
N ASN A 253 -21.59 -9.21 -22.16
CA ASN A 253 -21.32 -7.88 -22.71
C ASN A 253 -22.23 -6.82 -22.09
N THR A 254 -22.57 -6.99 -20.80
CA THR A 254 -23.40 -6.06 -20.05
C THR A 254 -22.63 -4.76 -19.96
N ARG A 255 -23.00 -3.77 -20.79
CA ARG A 255 -22.31 -2.48 -20.85
C ARG A 255 -22.30 -1.87 -19.44
N ILE A 256 -21.13 -1.84 -18.80
CA ILE A 256 -20.92 -0.96 -17.65
C ILE A 256 -20.41 0.35 -18.23
N PHE A 257 -21.35 1.16 -18.74
CA PHE A 257 -21.04 2.45 -19.34
C PHE A 257 -20.17 3.30 -18.41
N ARG A 258 -19.30 4.12 -19.01
CA ARG A 258 -18.80 5.30 -18.30
C ARG A 258 -19.95 6.27 -18.14
N GLU A 259 -20.54 6.33 -16.95
CA GLU A 259 -21.34 7.50 -16.61
C GLU A 259 -20.44 8.73 -16.71
N LYS A 260 -20.87 9.72 -17.50
CA LYS A 260 -20.21 11.01 -17.59
C LYS A 260 -20.33 11.65 -16.21
N VAL A 261 -19.27 11.61 -15.43
CA VAL A 261 -19.26 12.23 -14.11
C VAL A 261 -19.13 13.72 -14.29
N SER A 262 -20.23 14.46 -14.06
CA SER A 262 -20.15 15.89 -13.82
C SER A 262 -19.61 16.08 -12.42
N LEU A 263 -18.31 16.39 -12.31
CA LEU A 263 -17.77 16.93 -11.08
C LEU A 263 -18.29 18.36 -10.98
N ILE A 264 -19.41 18.55 -10.27
CA ILE A 264 -19.95 19.87 -9.97
C ILE A 264 -19.04 20.45 -8.87
N SER A 265 -18.00 21.15 -9.31
CA SER A 265 -17.26 22.07 -8.45
C SER A 265 -16.64 23.12 -9.36
N ASP A 266 -17.15 24.34 -9.27
CA ASP A 266 -16.66 25.50 -10.02
C ASP A 266 -15.23 25.91 -9.63
N SER A 267 -14.61 25.19 -8.68
CA SER A 267 -13.32 25.50 -8.06
C SER A 267 -12.22 24.47 -8.33
N VAL A 268 -12.50 23.39 -9.07
CA VAL A 268 -11.49 22.37 -9.39
C VAL A 268 -11.04 22.57 -10.84
N TYR A 269 -9.76 22.94 -11.02
CA TYR A 269 -9.12 22.95 -12.34
C TYR A 269 -9.42 21.64 -13.08
N GLU A 270 -9.64 21.69 -14.39
CA GLU A 270 -9.86 20.47 -15.16
C GLU A 270 -8.67 19.51 -14.99
N PRO A 271 -8.91 18.23 -14.65
CA PRO A 271 -7.82 17.28 -14.47
C PRO A 271 -7.09 17.05 -15.79
N LEU A 272 -5.76 17.00 -15.72
CA LEU A 272 -4.93 16.69 -16.88
C LEU A 272 -5.04 15.22 -17.29
N SER A 273 -5.41 14.35 -16.36
CA SER A 273 -5.70 12.95 -16.64
C SER A 273 -6.83 12.39 -15.80
N ILE A 274 -7.59 11.45 -16.36
CA ILE A 274 -8.68 10.75 -15.67
C ILE A 274 -8.51 9.24 -15.82
N VAL A 275 -8.72 8.51 -14.73
CA VAL A 275 -8.76 7.05 -14.71
C VAL A 275 -10.11 6.58 -14.20
N TYR A 276 -10.68 5.60 -14.90
CA TYR A 276 -11.91 4.91 -14.50
C TYR A 276 -11.57 3.45 -14.18
N ARG A 277 -11.95 2.97 -12.99
CA ARG A 277 -11.74 1.57 -12.58
C ARG A 277 -12.99 1.01 -11.93
N SER A 278 -13.28 -0.24 -12.22
CA SER A 278 -14.35 -1.00 -11.56
C SER A 278 -13.77 -2.12 -10.71
N TYR A 279 -14.33 -2.30 -9.51
CA TYR A 279 -13.86 -3.28 -8.54
C TYR A 279 -14.97 -4.29 -8.30
N ILE A 280 -14.66 -5.57 -8.45
CA ILE A 280 -15.60 -6.67 -8.20
C ILE A 280 -15.15 -7.38 -6.93
N SER A 281 -15.97 -7.28 -5.89
CA SER A 281 -15.71 -7.89 -4.58
C SER A 281 -16.99 -8.48 -3.97
N ASN A 282 -16.91 -8.94 -2.72
CA ASN A 282 -18.06 -9.34 -1.90
C ASN A 282 -19.15 -8.27 -1.82
N TYR A 283 -18.78 -6.99 -1.96
CA TYR A 283 -19.72 -5.88 -1.95
C TYR A 283 -20.32 -5.61 -3.34
N GLY A 284 -20.15 -6.48 -4.34
CA GLY A 284 -20.61 -6.22 -5.70
C GLY A 284 -19.63 -5.38 -6.52
N ILE A 285 -20.16 -4.71 -7.55
CA ILE A 285 -19.36 -3.87 -8.46
C ILE A 285 -19.38 -2.44 -7.95
N ILE A 286 -18.21 -1.84 -7.77
CA ILE A 286 -18.06 -0.46 -7.33
C ILE A 286 -17.10 0.25 -8.28
N SER A 287 -17.48 1.44 -8.73
CA SER A 287 -16.66 2.26 -9.61
C SER A 287 -15.87 3.31 -8.83
N LYS A 288 -14.62 3.51 -9.24
CA LYS A 288 -13.70 4.51 -8.72
C LYS A 288 -13.19 5.36 -9.87
N ILE A 289 -13.12 6.66 -9.63
CA ILE A 289 -12.51 7.62 -10.55
C ILE A 289 -11.28 8.20 -9.88
N SER A 290 -10.25 8.49 -10.67
CA SER A 290 -9.08 9.17 -10.18
C SER A 290 -8.69 10.28 -11.13
N ASN A 291 -8.70 11.51 -10.62
CA ASN A 291 -8.26 12.70 -11.33
C ASN A 291 -6.79 12.94 -11.01
N PHE A 292 -5.98 13.14 -12.05
CA PHE A 292 -4.56 13.40 -11.96
C PHE A 292 -4.24 14.82 -12.45
N TYR A 293 -3.43 15.51 -11.67
CA TYR A 293 -2.90 16.85 -11.95
C TYR A 293 -1.39 16.71 -12.00
N ILE A 294 -0.80 16.85 -13.18
CA ILE A 294 0.63 16.56 -13.43
C ILE A 294 1.32 17.83 -13.91
N SER A 295 2.42 18.19 -13.24
CA SER A 295 3.23 19.36 -13.58
C SER A 295 4.67 18.94 -13.85
N PRO A 296 5.31 19.42 -14.93
CA PRO A 296 6.73 19.20 -15.14
C PRO A 296 7.54 19.92 -14.05
N THR A 297 8.71 19.38 -13.74
CA THR A 297 9.71 20.03 -12.87
C THR A 297 10.85 20.61 -13.71
N ASP A 298 11.78 21.30 -13.04
CA ASP A 298 13.05 21.77 -13.63
C ASP A 298 13.93 20.61 -14.12
N LYS A 299 13.76 19.42 -13.55
CA LYS A 299 14.50 18.21 -13.91
C LYS A 299 13.83 17.48 -15.07
N LYS A 300 14.64 17.17 -16.09
CA LYS A 300 14.20 16.36 -17.24
C LYS A 300 13.63 15.02 -16.76
N ASN A 301 12.49 14.62 -17.31
CA ASN A 301 11.78 13.38 -17.02
C ASN A 301 11.25 13.22 -15.59
N VAL A 302 11.23 14.31 -14.81
CA VAL A 302 10.67 14.34 -13.45
C VAL A 302 9.43 15.23 -13.45
N PHE A 303 8.34 14.69 -12.91
CA PHE A 303 7.05 15.36 -12.81
C PHE A 303 6.53 15.27 -11.39
N ASP A 304 5.94 16.34 -10.91
CA ASP A 304 5.13 16.30 -9.71
C ASP A 304 3.69 16.03 -10.12
N TYR A 305 3.01 15.13 -9.42
CA TYR A 305 1.59 14.95 -9.65
C TYR A 305 0.80 14.74 -8.37
N SER A 306 -0.42 15.26 -8.39
CA SER A 306 -1.44 15.05 -7.38
C SER A 306 -2.56 14.21 -7.96
N LYS A 307 -3.15 13.37 -7.12
CA LYS A 307 -4.27 12.51 -7.48
C LYS A 307 -5.37 12.64 -6.45
N VAL A 308 -6.58 12.96 -6.92
CA VAL A 308 -7.81 12.88 -6.12
C VAL A 308 -8.60 11.67 -6.58
N SER A 309 -8.87 10.75 -5.66
CA SER A 309 -9.70 9.57 -5.93
C SER A 309 -11.13 9.84 -5.48
N PHE A 310 -12.10 9.37 -6.26
CA PHE A 310 -13.52 9.42 -5.94
C PHE A 310 -14.13 8.01 -6.01
N ILE A 311 -15.08 7.71 -5.13
CA ILE A 311 -15.81 6.45 -5.09
C ILE A 311 -17.30 6.70 -5.30
N THR A 312 -17.97 5.81 -6.03
CA THR A 312 -19.43 5.88 -6.19
C THR A 312 -20.15 5.51 -4.89
N ASN A 313 -21.16 6.31 -4.52
CA ASN A 313 -22.09 5.99 -3.44
C ASN A 313 -23.26 5.17 -4.01
N LYS A 314 -23.40 3.92 -3.57
CA LYS A 314 -24.45 3.02 -4.07
C LYS A 314 -25.88 3.50 -3.86
N LYS A 315 -26.13 4.35 -2.86
CA LYS A 315 -27.49 4.85 -2.56
C LYS A 315 -27.88 6.03 -3.44
N THR A 316 -26.91 6.88 -3.79
CA THR A 316 -27.18 8.14 -4.50
C THR A 316 -26.65 8.15 -5.92
N SER A 317 -25.84 7.15 -6.32
CA SER A 317 -25.07 7.09 -7.57
C SER A 317 -24.10 8.27 -7.77
N HIS A 318 -23.93 9.14 -6.77
CA HIS A 318 -22.99 10.27 -6.83
C HIS A 318 -21.58 9.83 -6.43
N TYR A 319 -20.57 10.52 -6.97
CA TYR A 319 -19.18 10.31 -6.63
C TYR A 319 -18.78 11.17 -5.43
N GLN A 320 -18.15 10.55 -4.44
CA GLN A 320 -17.64 11.22 -3.23
C GLN A 320 -16.12 11.13 -3.20
N ALA A 321 -15.45 12.19 -2.75
CA ALA A 321 -14.01 12.20 -2.61
C ALA A 321 -13.58 11.13 -1.60
N LEU A 322 -12.58 10.32 -1.95
CA LEU A 322 -12.11 9.20 -1.13
C LEU A 322 -10.74 9.51 -0.53
N SER A 323 -9.80 9.96 -1.36
CA SER A 323 -8.41 10.18 -0.98
C SER A 323 -7.76 11.24 -1.84
N LEU A 324 -6.77 11.91 -1.27
CA LEU A 324 -5.83 12.80 -1.96
C LEU A 324 -4.41 12.24 -1.79
N SER A 325 -3.61 12.29 -2.83
CA SER A 325 -2.19 11.94 -2.77
C SER A 325 -1.37 12.88 -3.62
N ALA A 326 -0.14 13.17 -3.19
CA ALA A 326 0.86 13.89 -3.95
C ALA A 326 2.13 13.05 -4.06
N GLU A 327 2.73 12.99 -5.23
CA GLU A 327 3.76 12.03 -5.59
C GLU A 327 4.72 12.68 -6.61
N SER A 328 5.99 12.26 -6.61
CA SER A 328 6.95 12.58 -7.66
C SER A 328 7.10 11.39 -8.58
N LEU A 329 7.01 11.62 -9.88
CA LEU A 329 7.11 10.66 -10.96
C LEU A 329 8.43 10.88 -11.70
N THR A 330 9.24 9.84 -11.85
CA THR A 330 10.47 9.88 -12.67
C THR A 330 10.39 8.81 -13.76
N ILE A 331 10.50 9.22 -15.02
CA ILE A 331 10.56 8.29 -16.15
C ILE A 331 11.97 7.71 -16.23
N MET A 332 12.09 6.38 -16.21
CA MET A 332 13.37 5.68 -16.30
C MET A 332 13.77 5.45 -17.76
N ASN A 333 14.97 5.89 -18.14
CA ASN A 333 15.44 5.92 -19.53
C ASN A 333 16.16 4.64 -20.02
N LYS A 334 16.41 3.65 -19.16
CA LYS A 334 17.11 2.40 -19.55
C LYS A 334 16.46 1.18 -18.90
N LYS A 335 16.22 0.12 -19.69
CA LYS A 335 15.78 -1.24 -19.31
C LYS A 335 14.33 -1.38 -18.80
N SER A 336 13.33 -1.00 -19.59
CA SER A 336 11.93 -1.40 -19.33
C SER A 336 11.56 -2.62 -20.18
N GLN A 337 10.85 -3.59 -19.60
CA GLN A 337 10.20 -4.67 -20.37
C GLN A 337 8.97 -4.15 -21.14
N PHE A 338 8.48 -2.97 -20.77
CA PHE A 338 7.34 -2.31 -21.39
C PHE A 338 7.81 -1.06 -22.15
N ILE A 339 6.87 -0.19 -22.54
CA ILE A 339 7.20 1.06 -23.23
C ILE A 339 8.07 1.95 -22.33
N SER A 340 7.74 2.00 -21.04
CA SER A 340 8.50 2.77 -20.06
C SER A 340 8.23 2.30 -18.64
N THR A 341 9.23 2.45 -17.76
CA THR A 341 9.10 2.24 -16.32
C THR A 341 9.09 3.59 -15.62
N LEU A 342 8.13 3.75 -14.71
CA LEU A 342 7.84 4.96 -13.97
C LEU A 342 8.21 4.73 -12.50
N LYS A 343 9.21 5.44 -12.00
CA LYS A 343 9.56 5.43 -10.58
C LYS A 343 8.69 6.45 -9.85
N ILE A 344 7.90 5.99 -8.88
CA ILE A 344 7.02 6.84 -8.08
C ILE A 344 7.58 6.97 -6.66
N THR A 345 7.76 8.21 -6.24
CA THR A 345 8.16 8.58 -4.88
C THR A 345 6.99 9.27 -4.18
N PRO A 346 6.43 8.68 -3.12
CA PRO A 346 5.33 9.30 -2.39
C PRO A 346 5.78 10.61 -1.72
N LYS A 347 4.94 11.65 -1.75
CA LYS A 347 5.19 12.93 -1.07
C LYS A 347 4.14 13.27 -0.01
N ALA A 348 2.89 12.93 -0.24
CA ALA A 348 1.80 13.10 0.73
C ALA A 348 0.65 12.15 0.43
N PHE A 349 -0.10 11.78 1.47
CA PHE A 349 -1.35 11.05 1.35
C PHE A 349 -2.34 11.50 2.43
N HIS A 350 -3.62 11.64 2.06
CA HIS A 350 -4.69 11.95 2.98
C HIS A 350 -5.99 11.23 2.60
N TRP A 351 -6.70 10.69 3.59
CA TRP A 351 -8.06 10.19 3.42
C TRP A 351 -9.04 11.36 3.54
N ALA A 352 -10.03 11.42 2.65
CA ALA A 352 -11.06 12.47 2.71
C ALA A 352 -11.98 12.32 3.93
N TYR A 353 -12.15 11.10 4.43
CA TYR A 353 -12.94 10.79 5.61
C TYR A 353 -12.18 9.85 6.54
N GLN A 354 -12.32 10.06 7.84
CA GLN A 354 -11.79 9.16 8.87
C GLN A 354 -12.59 7.84 8.86
N ASP A 355 -11.95 6.71 9.15
CA ASP A 355 -12.55 5.37 9.33
C ASP A 355 -12.98 4.54 8.09
N ILE A 356 -12.77 4.99 6.85
CA ILE A 356 -13.15 4.19 5.65
C ILE A 356 -12.30 2.92 5.48
N SER A 357 -11.04 2.92 5.94
CA SER A 357 -10.08 1.82 5.73
C SER A 357 -10.25 0.62 6.66
N LYS A 358 -11.17 0.65 7.65
CA LYS A 358 -11.38 -0.49 8.56
C LYS A 358 -11.87 -1.75 7.84
N ASN A 359 -12.59 -1.56 6.73
CA ASN A 359 -12.98 -2.66 5.86
C ASN A 359 -11.85 -2.89 4.84
N LYS A 360 -11.11 -4.00 4.97
CA LYS A 360 -10.07 -4.48 4.02
C LYS A 360 -10.60 -4.83 2.62
N ALA A 361 -11.60 -4.11 2.13
CA ALA A 361 -12.20 -4.35 0.83
C ALA A 361 -11.21 -3.99 -0.29
N LEU A 362 -11.20 -4.79 -1.36
CA LEU A 362 -10.29 -4.62 -2.51
C LEU A 362 -10.28 -3.20 -3.10
N ILE A 363 -11.39 -2.47 -2.99
CA ILE A 363 -11.54 -1.08 -3.43
C ILE A 363 -10.64 -0.07 -2.69
N PHE A 364 -10.35 -0.33 -1.41
CA PHE A 364 -9.53 0.54 -0.55
C PHE A 364 -8.06 0.12 -0.53
N LEU A 365 -7.75 -1.10 -0.98
CA LEU A 365 -6.39 -1.66 -0.93
C LEU A 365 -5.36 -0.76 -1.63
N ASP A 366 -5.72 -0.12 -2.74
CA ASP A 366 -4.82 0.81 -3.46
C ASP A 366 -4.45 2.02 -2.59
N ASP A 367 -5.43 2.58 -1.89
CA ASP A 367 -5.26 3.77 -1.05
C ASP A 367 -4.58 3.40 0.28
N ASP A 368 -4.90 2.24 0.84
CA ASP A 368 -4.20 1.68 2.01
C ASP A 368 -2.72 1.45 1.71
N ASN A 369 -2.41 0.84 0.56
CA ASN A 369 -1.03 0.63 0.14
C ASN A 369 -0.30 1.96 -0.10
N LYS A 370 -0.97 2.97 -0.67
CA LYS A 370 -0.43 4.33 -0.79
C LYS A 370 -0.19 5.00 0.56
N SER A 371 -1.14 4.89 1.49
CA SER A 371 -1.02 5.41 2.86
C SER A 371 0.18 4.80 3.59
N LYS A 372 0.35 3.47 3.49
CA LYS A 372 1.53 2.77 4.04
C LYS A 372 2.82 3.20 3.35
N SER A 373 2.83 3.28 2.02
CA SER A 373 3.98 3.75 1.24
C SER A 373 4.43 5.15 1.67
N TYR A 374 3.50 6.06 1.99
CA TYR A 374 3.83 7.35 2.57
C TYR A 374 4.44 7.23 3.98
N GLY A 375 3.87 6.42 4.87
CA GLY A 375 4.39 6.21 6.22
C GLY A 375 5.84 5.72 6.27
N TYR A 376 6.30 5.04 5.21
CA TYR A 376 7.65 4.49 5.09
C TYR A 376 8.51 5.14 3.99
N ASN A 377 8.02 6.20 3.32
CA ASN A 377 8.63 6.77 2.11
C ASN A 377 9.01 5.71 1.05
N ALA A 378 8.21 4.65 0.94
CA ALA A 378 8.50 3.51 0.10
C ALA A 378 8.29 3.86 -1.38
N ILE A 379 9.35 3.76 -2.16
CA ILE A 379 9.33 3.88 -3.62
C ILE A 379 8.53 2.72 -4.21
N ARG A 380 7.84 2.98 -5.31
CA ARG A 380 7.16 1.95 -6.13
C ARG A 380 7.36 2.22 -7.61
N TYR A 381 7.11 1.20 -8.43
CA TYR A 381 7.21 1.31 -9.87
C TYR A 381 5.86 1.04 -10.55
N ASP A 382 5.52 1.91 -11.50
CA ASP A 382 4.41 1.74 -12.44
C ASP A 382 5.01 1.53 -13.84
N TYR A 383 4.27 0.88 -14.73
CA TYR A 383 4.77 0.48 -16.06
C TYR A 383 3.78 0.90 -17.14
N VAL A 384 4.27 1.58 -18.17
CA VAL A 384 3.48 1.93 -19.36
C VAL A 384 3.45 0.72 -20.28
N VAL A 385 2.38 -0.08 -20.19
CA VAL A 385 2.26 -1.35 -20.93
C VAL A 385 1.92 -1.11 -22.40
N ALA A 386 1.02 -0.16 -22.66
CA ALA A 386 0.60 0.20 -24.01
C ALA A 386 0.25 1.67 -24.08
N ALA A 387 0.42 2.29 -25.25
CA ALA A 387 0.15 3.70 -25.43
C ALA A 387 -0.36 4.00 -26.83
N GLN A 388 -1.32 4.92 -26.90
CA GLN A 388 -1.73 5.63 -28.11
C GLN A 388 -2.00 7.08 -27.75
N LYS A 389 -2.32 7.92 -28.74
CA LYS A 389 -2.61 9.34 -28.52
C LYS A 389 -3.72 9.49 -27.46
N LYS A 390 -3.40 10.16 -26.35
CA LYS A 390 -4.29 10.47 -25.21
C LYS A 390 -4.79 9.28 -24.39
N LEU A 391 -4.31 8.06 -24.64
CA LEU A 391 -4.72 6.87 -23.91
C LEU A 391 -3.53 5.97 -23.66
N GLN A 392 -3.23 5.73 -22.38
CA GLN A 392 -2.12 4.88 -21.95
C GLN A 392 -2.65 3.79 -21.01
N LEU A 393 -2.16 2.57 -21.16
CA LEU A 393 -2.39 1.49 -20.21
C LEU A 393 -1.23 1.47 -19.23
N ILE A 394 -1.54 1.66 -17.96
CA ILE A 394 -0.57 1.59 -16.87
C ILE A 394 -0.81 0.31 -16.08
N LEU A 395 0.27 -0.36 -15.70
CA LEU A 395 0.30 -1.42 -14.71
C LEU A 395 1.00 -0.89 -13.47
N GLY A 396 0.37 -1.00 -12.31
CA GLY A 396 1.05 -0.91 -11.02
C GLY A 396 0.83 -2.21 -10.26
N GLU A 397 1.85 -2.72 -9.57
CA GLU A 397 1.79 -4.05 -8.93
C GLU A 397 0.65 -4.15 -7.90
N SER A 398 0.47 -3.09 -7.10
CA SER A 398 -0.61 -3.04 -6.11
C SER A 398 -1.94 -2.55 -6.69
N THR A 399 -1.91 -1.71 -7.74
CA THR A 399 -3.12 -1.07 -8.31
C THR A 399 -3.77 -1.86 -9.45
N GLY A 400 -3.02 -2.78 -10.06
CA GLY A 400 -3.42 -3.48 -11.28
C GLY A 400 -3.31 -2.63 -12.55
N LEU A 401 -3.97 -3.09 -13.60
CA LEU A 401 -4.05 -2.48 -14.93
C LEU A 401 -5.12 -1.40 -14.97
N TYR A 402 -4.79 -0.23 -15.52
CA TYR A 402 -5.76 0.84 -15.72
C TYR A 402 -5.44 1.76 -16.89
N TRP A 403 -6.50 2.24 -17.56
CA TRP A 403 -6.39 3.21 -18.65
C TRP A 403 -6.34 4.66 -18.14
N LEU A 404 -5.25 5.35 -18.44
CA LEU A 404 -5.00 6.76 -18.18
C LEU A 404 -5.43 7.61 -19.39
N HIS A 405 -6.49 8.40 -19.21
CA HIS A 405 -7.04 9.28 -20.24
C HIS A 405 -6.44 10.66 -20.10
N SER A 406 -5.61 11.05 -21.05
CA SER A 406 -4.90 12.33 -20.99
C SER A 406 -5.64 13.44 -21.74
N GLY A 407 -5.73 14.60 -21.10
CA GLY A 407 -6.16 15.86 -21.73
C GLY A 407 -5.15 16.35 -22.78
N LYS A 408 -5.53 17.41 -23.53
CA LYS A 408 -4.67 17.99 -24.58
C LYS A 408 -3.33 18.51 -24.04
N ASN A 409 -3.30 19.00 -22.81
CA ASN A 409 -2.15 19.68 -22.21
C ASN A 409 -1.37 18.80 -21.23
N ASN A 410 -1.60 17.48 -21.24
CA ASN A 410 -0.93 16.60 -20.30
C ASN A 410 0.52 16.34 -20.73
N PRO A 411 1.53 16.64 -19.89
CA PRO A 411 2.93 16.47 -20.25
C PRO A 411 3.35 15.01 -20.48
N LEU A 412 2.61 14.03 -19.94
CA LEU A 412 2.84 12.59 -20.17
C LEU A 412 2.35 12.09 -21.53
N THR A 413 1.62 12.91 -22.30
CA THR A 413 1.28 12.55 -23.70
C THR A 413 2.50 12.48 -24.62
N LEU A 414 3.64 12.99 -24.16
CA LEU A 414 4.94 12.94 -24.84
C LEU A 414 5.71 11.62 -24.59
N LEU A 415 5.19 10.72 -23.75
CA LEU A 415 5.79 9.41 -23.56
C LEU A 415 5.80 8.64 -24.90
N PRO A 416 6.87 7.88 -25.18
CA PRO A 416 6.98 7.10 -26.41
C PRO A 416 5.76 6.17 -26.55
N THR A 417 5.30 5.98 -27.78
CA THR A 417 4.14 5.10 -28.08
C THR A 417 4.56 3.70 -28.51
N LYS A 418 5.87 3.43 -28.52
CA LYS A 418 6.47 2.17 -28.93
C LYS A 418 7.53 1.77 -27.90
N ILE A 419 7.73 0.45 -27.76
CA ILE A 419 8.79 -0.12 -26.94
C ILE A 419 10.13 0.32 -27.54
N HIS A 420 11.04 0.83 -26.70
CA HIS A 420 12.42 1.05 -27.12
C HIS A 420 13.11 -0.31 -27.23
N PRO A 421 13.72 -0.65 -28.38
CA PRO A 421 14.40 -1.93 -28.58
C PRO A 421 15.58 -2.14 -27.65
#